data_AF-A0A0H4ISA9-F1
#
_entry.id   AF-A0A0H4ISA9-F1
#
_cell.length_a   1.000
_cell.length_b   1.000
_cell.length_c   1.000
_cell.angle_alpha   90.00
_cell.angle_beta   90.00
_cell.angle_gamma   90.00
#
_symmetry.space_group_name_H-M   'P 1'
#
loop_
_entity.id
_entity.type
_entity.pdbx_description
1 polymer ?
#
loop_
_entity_poly.entity_id
_entity_poly.type
_entity_poly.pdbx_seq_one_letter_code
_entity_poly.pdbx_strand_id
1 'polypeptide(L)'
;MASASTIKGKYVQKVEVTNGVVTAQMASTGVNKEIKGKKLSLWARRQDGSVKWFCGQPVKRDDAAAKDDTVTADATGNDGKIDTKHLPSTCRDKSTAVCTKHHAPISNTSKKSAVAGYYLNHGEWPENNTSAGVASSDKIKGKYVQKVEVAKGVVTAQMASTGVNKEIQGKKLSLWAKRQDGSVKWFCGQPVTRNDAKADDVKADAANAIETKHLPSTCRDESSAT
;
A
#
# COMPACT_ATOMS: atom_id res chain seq x y z
N MET A 1 -15.74 4.95 -16.76
CA MET A 1 -14.64 3.97 -16.57
C MET A 1 -13.87 3.92 -17.87
N ALA A 2 -12.55 4.15 -17.87
CA ALA A 2 -11.75 3.91 -19.08
C ALA A 2 -11.92 2.44 -19.49
N SER A 3 -12.10 2.17 -20.78
CA SER A 3 -12.05 0.79 -21.28
C SER A 3 -10.73 0.16 -20.86
N ALA A 4 -10.73 -1.09 -20.40
CA ALA A 4 -9.54 -1.74 -19.83
C ALA A 4 -8.32 -1.69 -20.78
N SER A 5 -8.58 -1.69 -22.10
CA SER A 5 -7.60 -1.50 -23.17
C SER A 5 -6.84 -0.17 -23.15
N THR A 6 -7.34 0.85 -22.43
CA THR A 6 -6.71 2.17 -22.28
C THR A 6 -5.78 2.25 -21.06
N ILE A 7 -5.82 1.27 -20.16
CA ILE A 7 -4.94 1.22 -18.97
C ILE A 7 -3.57 0.67 -19.42
N LYS A 8 -2.65 1.60 -19.69
CA LYS A 8 -1.26 1.31 -20.05
C LYS A 8 -0.33 1.99 -19.06
N GLY A 9 0.76 1.33 -18.70
CA GLY A 9 1.80 1.85 -17.83
C GLY A 9 3.18 1.46 -18.35
N LYS A 10 4.23 1.95 -17.68
CA LYS A 10 5.63 1.70 -18.08
C LYS A 10 5.94 0.21 -18.33
N TYR A 11 5.36 -0.67 -17.51
CA TYR A 11 5.58 -2.12 -17.58
C TYR A 11 4.36 -2.91 -18.09
N VAL A 12 3.19 -2.28 -18.22
CA VAL A 12 1.91 -2.94 -18.54
C VAL A 12 1.37 -2.39 -19.85
N GLN A 13 1.23 -3.23 -20.86
CA GLN A 13 0.74 -2.81 -22.19
C GLN A 13 -0.77 -2.90 -22.36
N LYS A 14 -1.43 -3.75 -21.57
CA LYS A 14 -2.87 -3.98 -21.61
C LYS A 14 -3.36 -4.47 -20.25
N VAL A 15 -4.54 -4.00 -19.84
CA VAL A 15 -5.32 -4.61 -18.77
C VAL A 15 -6.64 -5.09 -19.37
N GLU A 16 -7.12 -6.21 -18.89
CA GLU A 16 -8.41 -6.79 -19.27
C GLU A 16 -9.16 -7.20 -18.01
N VAL A 17 -10.48 -7.04 -18.02
CA VAL A 17 -11.34 -7.42 -16.90
C VAL A 17 -12.44 -8.32 -17.43
N THR A 18 -12.42 -9.58 -17.02
CA THR A 18 -13.36 -10.61 -17.49
C THR A 18 -13.85 -11.42 -16.31
N ASN A 19 -15.17 -11.52 -16.14
CA ASN A 19 -15.81 -12.31 -15.08
C ASN A 19 -15.25 -12.06 -13.67
N GLY A 20 -14.88 -10.81 -13.36
CA GLY A 20 -14.32 -10.42 -12.06
C GLY A 20 -12.82 -10.74 -11.86
N VAL A 21 -12.13 -11.20 -12.90
CA VAL A 21 -10.67 -11.33 -12.92
C VAL A 21 -10.08 -10.17 -13.71
N VAL A 22 -9.14 -9.45 -13.10
CA VAL A 22 -8.33 -8.43 -13.77
C VAL A 22 -7.02 -9.07 -14.22
N THR A 23 -6.67 -8.98 -15.49
CA THR A 23 -5.42 -9.51 -16.04
C THR A 23 -4.60 -8.41 -16.67
N ALA A 24 -3.39 -8.19 -16.16
CA ALA A 24 -2.41 -7.27 -16.73
C ALA A 24 -1.43 -8.05 -17.60
N GLN A 25 -1.23 -7.57 -18.84
CA GLN A 25 -0.19 -8.07 -19.73
C GLN A 25 1.02 -7.13 -19.69
N MET A 26 2.20 -7.69 -19.45
CA MET A 26 3.45 -6.96 -19.43
C MET A 26 3.84 -6.52 -20.84
N ALA A 27 4.49 -5.36 -20.95
CA ALA A 27 4.92 -4.83 -22.23
C ALA A 27 5.93 -5.75 -22.94
N SER A 28 5.94 -5.73 -24.28
CA SER A 28 6.87 -6.50 -25.11
C SER A 28 8.28 -5.88 -25.17
N THR A 29 8.40 -4.58 -24.87
CA THR A 29 9.64 -3.80 -24.90
C THR A 29 9.80 -2.98 -23.61
N GLY A 30 11.03 -2.58 -23.27
CA GLY A 30 11.31 -1.75 -22.09
C GLY A 30 11.16 -2.47 -20.74
N VAL A 31 10.95 -3.79 -20.75
CA VAL A 31 10.82 -4.63 -19.55
C VAL A 31 11.86 -5.76 -19.55
N ASN A 32 12.11 -6.34 -18.37
CA ASN A 32 13.00 -7.49 -18.22
C ASN A 32 12.58 -8.64 -19.15
N LYS A 33 13.54 -9.27 -19.84
CA LYS A 33 13.31 -10.41 -20.75
C LYS A 33 12.48 -11.54 -20.13
N GLU A 34 12.58 -11.74 -18.81
CA GLU A 34 11.87 -12.79 -18.08
C GLU A 34 10.38 -12.51 -17.85
N ILE A 35 9.91 -11.28 -18.10
CA ILE A 35 8.49 -10.88 -17.95
C ILE A 35 7.83 -10.40 -19.24
N LYS A 36 8.56 -10.28 -20.35
CA LYS A 36 8.01 -9.78 -21.63
C LYS A 36 6.77 -10.55 -22.07
N GLY A 37 5.68 -9.82 -22.32
CA GLY A 37 4.41 -10.40 -22.79
C GLY A 37 3.69 -11.31 -21.79
N LYS A 38 4.27 -11.55 -20.60
CA LYS A 38 3.70 -12.39 -19.56
C LYS A 38 2.51 -11.70 -18.87
N LYS A 39 1.72 -12.49 -18.15
CA LYS A 39 0.47 -12.03 -17.54
C LYS A 39 0.52 -12.16 -16.02
N LEU A 40 -0.20 -11.27 -15.35
CA LEU A 40 -0.47 -11.26 -13.91
C LEU A 40 -1.97 -11.08 -13.72
N SER A 41 -2.61 -11.94 -12.93
CA SER A 41 -4.03 -11.78 -12.59
C SER A 41 -4.23 -11.31 -11.16
N LEU A 42 -5.28 -10.51 -10.95
CA LEU A 42 -5.84 -10.11 -9.67
C LEU A 42 -7.31 -10.53 -9.64
N TRP A 43 -7.72 -11.28 -8.62
CA TRP A 43 -9.10 -11.76 -8.45
C TRP A 43 -9.48 -11.75 -6.98
N ALA A 44 -10.76 -11.91 -6.64
CA ALA A 44 -11.22 -11.88 -5.25
C ALA A 44 -12.14 -13.06 -4.93
N ARG A 45 -12.02 -13.64 -3.74
CA ARG A 45 -12.93 -14.68 -3.22
C ARG A 45 -13.62 -14.20 -1.96
N ARG A 46 -14.85 -14.64 -1.72
CA ARG A 46 -15.54 -14.44 -0.45
C ARG A 46 -14.93 -15.37 0.60
N GLN A 47 -14.60 -14.83 1.76
CA GLN A 47 -14.07 -15.57 2.89
C GLN A 47 -14.47 -14.86 4.17
N ASP A 48 -15.07 -15.59 5.12
CA ASP A 48 -15.38 -15.11 6.48
C ASP A 48 -16.20 -13.80 6.51
N GLY A 49 -17.24 -13.71 5.67
CA GLY A 49 -18.05 -12.48 5.55
C GLY A 49 -17.31 -11.30 4.90
N SER A 50 -16.17 -11.56 4.27
CA SER A 50 -15.29 -10.58 3.62
C SER A 50 -14.99 -10.96 2.19
N VAL A 51 -14.24 -10.09 1.51
CA VAL A 51 -13.61 -10.38 0.22
C VAL A 51 -12.09 -10.40 0.41
N LYS A 52 -11.48 -11.53 0.04
CA LYS A 52 -10.04 -11.73 0.01
C LYS A 52 -9.53 -11.65 -1.42
N TRP A 53 -8.62 -10.72 -1.68
CA TRP A 53 -8.01 -10.52 -2.99
C TRP A 53 -6.73 -11.31 -3.17
N PHE A 54 -6.61 -11.98 -4.29
CA PHE A 54 -5.50 -12.82 -4.69
C PHE A 54 -4.79 -12.19 -5.89
N CYS A 55 -3.47 -12.24 -5.89
CA CYS A 55 -2.64 -11.78 -7.00
C CYS A 55 -1.61 -12.85 -7.35
N GLY A 56 -1.39 -13.10 -8.65
CA GLY A 56 -0.35 -14.03 -9.08
C GLY A 56 -0.54 -14.53 -10.50
N GLN A 57 -0.38 -15.84 -10.67
CA GLN A 57 -0.45 -16.48 -11.99
C GLN A 57 -1.76 -16.13 -12.75
N PRO A 58 -1.74 -16.17 -14.09
CA PRO A 58 -2.94 -15.91 -14.88
C PRO A 58 -4.04 -16.92 -14.56
N VAL A 59 -5.19 -16.40 -14.15
CA VAL A 59 -6.40 -17.18 -13.87
C VAL A 59 -7.60 -16.58 -14.57
N LYS A 60 -8.62 -17.40 -14.75
CA LYS A 60 -9.91 -17.03 -15.33
C LYS A 60 -11.07 -17.56 -14.51
N ARG A 61 -12.25 -17.01 -14.78
CA ARG A 61 -13.55 -17.52 -14.32
C ARG A 61 -14.41 -17.80 -15.52
N ASP A 62 -15.04 -18.97 -15.52
CA ASP A 62 -15.92 -19.37 -16.61
C ASP A 62 -17.24 -18.60 -16.57
N ASP A 63 -17.73 -18.26 -15.38
CA ASP A 63 -18.97 -17.49 -15.17
C ASP A 63 -18.78 -16.41 -14.08
N ALA A 64 -19.26 -15.20 -14.36
CA ALA A 64 -19.25 -14.07 -13.42
C ALA A 64 -20.30 -14.23 -12.30
N ALA A 65 -21.38 -14.99 -12.56
CA ALA A 65 -22.50 -15.21 -11.65
C ALA A 65 -22.38 -16.53 -10.84
N ALA A 66 -21.28 -17.26 -11.00
CA ALA A 66 -21.05 -18.51 -10.29
C ALA A 66 -21.18 -18.31 -8.77
N LYS A 67 -21.88 -19.25 -8.10
CA LYS A 67 -22.04 -19.21 -6.65
C LYS A 67 -20.72 -19.47 -5.93
N ASP A 68 -19.82 -20.22 -6.54
CA ASP A 68 -18.47 -20.42 -6.03
C ASP A 68 -17.50 -19.36 -6.58
N ASP A 69 -16.46 -19.05 -5.80
CA ASP A 69 -15.45 -18.05 -6.18
C ASP A 69 -14.21 -18.70 -6.83
N THR A 70 -14.38 -19.90 -7.37
CA THR A 70 -13.30 -20.69 -7.95
C THR A 70 -12.69 -19.95 -9.14
N VAL A 71 -11.41 -20.18 -9.37
CA VAL A 71 -10.72 -19.71 -10.58
C VAL A 71 -9.90 -20.87 -11.12
N THR A 72 -9.75 -20.93 -12.43
CA THR A 72 -8.91 -21.91 -13.12
C THR A 72 -7.72 -21.19 -13.76
N ALA A 73 -6.62 -21.90 -14.02
CA ALA A 73 -5.50 -21.30 -14.72
C ALA A 73 -5.92 -20.89 -16.14
N ASP A 74 -5.53 -19.69 -16.57
CA ASP A 74 -5.85 -19.14 -17.91
C ASP A 74 -4.87 -19.66 -19.00
N ALA A 75 -3.75 -20.27 -18.60
CA ALA A 75 -2.73 -20.77 -19.52
C ALA A 75 -2.45 -22.27 -19.31
N THR A 76 -2.33 -23.00 -20.41
CA THR A 76 -1.75 -24.36 -20.44
C THR A 76 -0.23 -24.27 -20.26
N GLY A 77 0.28 -24.70 -19.10
CA GLY A 77 1.72 -24.80 -18.84
C GLY A 77 2.32 -23.61 -18.07
N ASN A 78 3.64 -23.42 -18.23
CA ASN A 78 4.38 -22.30 -17.64
C ASN A 78 4.39 -21.05 -18.53
N ASP A 79 3.92 -21.18 -19.77
CA ASP A 79 3.89 -20.10 -20.74
C ASP A 79 2.94 -19.00 -20.26
N GLY A 80 3.49 -17.79 -20.13
CA GLY A 80 2.79 -16.61 -19.62
C GLY A 80 2.90 -16.37 -18.11
N LYS A 81 3.47 -17.28 -17.30
CA LYS A 81 3.62 -17.10 -15.85
C LYS A 81 4.86 -16.26 -15.49
N ILE A 82 4.65 -15.23 -14.68
CA ILE A 82 5.73 -14.43 -14.10
C ILE A 82 6.30 -15.18 -12.89
N ASP A 83 7.63 -15.37 -12.87
CA ASP A 83 8.32 -15.95 -11.71
C ASP A 83 8.11 -15.07 -10.48
N THR A 84 7.96 -15.68 -9.30
CA THR A 84 7.65 -14.96 -8.06
C THR A 84 8.68 -13.89 -7.72
N LYS A 85 9.95 -14.04 -8.14
CA LYS A 85 10.98 -13.01 -7.96
C LYS A 85 10.70 -11.72 -8.74
N HIS A 86 9.89 -11.77 -9.79
CA HIS A 86 9.49 -10.59 -10.58
C HIS A 86 8.10 -10.07 -10.29
N LEU A 87 7.35 -10.76 -9.43
CA LEU A 87 6.03 -10.27 -9.04
C LEU A 87 6.16 -8.98 -8.19
N PRO A 88 5.18 -8.07 -8.26
CA PRO A 88 5.05 -7.01 -7.28
C PRO A 88 5.07 -7.62 -5.86
N SER A 89 5.61 -6.89 -4.87
CA SER A 89 5.75 -7.42 -3.51
C SER A 89 4.42 -7.92 -2.93
N THR A 90 3.31 -7.26 -3.27
CA THR A 90 1.94 -7.66 -2.88
C THR A 90 1.43 -8.94 -3.52
N CYS A 91 2.16 -9.48 -4.51
CA CYS A 91 1.83 -10.69 -5.26
C CYS A 91 2.86 -11.81 -5.06
N ARG A 92 3.97 -11.56 -4.32
CA ARG A 92 5.06 -12.53 -4.14
C ARG A 92 4.72 -13.61 -3.11
N ASP A 93 3.85 -13.31 -2.14
CA ASP A 93 3.48 -14.24 -1.07
C ASP A 93 2.62 -15.40 -1.59
N LYS A 94 2.95 -16.63 -1.17
CA LYS A 94 2.39 -17.92 -1.61
C LYS A 94 0.85 -17.93 -1.60
N SER A 95 0.20 -17.45 -2.68
CA SER A 95 -1.26 -17.41 -2.90
C SER A 95 -2.12 -16.86 -1.75
N THR A 96 -1.54 -16.26 -0.73
CA THR A 96 -2.25 -15.56 0.34
C THR A 96 -1.96 -14.08 0.22
N ALA A 97 -2.27 -13.48 -0.94
CA ALA A 97 -2.46 -12.05 -0.94
C ALA A 97 -3.64 -11.80 0.02
N VAL A 98 -3.34 -11.23 1.17
CA VAL A 98 -4.33 -10.78 2.13
C VAL A 98 -4.45 -9.29 1.87
N CYS A 99 -5.13 -8.92 0.79
CA CYS A 99 -5.97 -7.73 0.90
C CYS A 99 -7.35 -8.25 1.28
N THR A 100 -7.52 -8.75 2.50
CA THR A 100 -8.82 -8.56 3.14
C THR A 100 -8.93 -7.05 3.34
N LYS A 101 -9.49 -6.41 2.31
CA LYS A 101 -10.08 -5.09 2.39
C LYS A 101 -11.37 -5.21 3.20
N HIS A 102 -11.29 -5.84 4.38
CA HIS A 102 -12.25 -5.53 5.42
C HIS A 102 -12.15 -4.03 5.58
N HIS A 103 -13.31 -3.40 5.49
CA HIS A 103 -13.57 -2.01 5.79
C HIS A 103 -13.29 -1.68 7.28
N ALA A 104 -12.24 -2.26 7.86
CA ALA A 104 -11.65 -1.87 9.12
C ALA A 104 -10.75 -0.65 8.86
N PRO A 105 -10.82 0.39 9.70
CA PRO A 105 -10.30 1.70 9.35
C PRO A 105 -8.79 1.60 9.19
N ILE A 106 -8.35 1.66 7.93
CA ILE A 106 -7.09 2.28 7.54
C ILE A 106 -5.93 1.81 8.44
N SER A 107 -5.61 0.50 8.39
CA SER A 107 -4.39 -0.03 9.01
C SER A 107 -3.16 0.73 8.49
N ASN A 108 -2.31 1.23 9.40
CA ASN A 108 -1.08 1.96 9.11
C ASN A 108 -0.20 1.23 8.08
N THR A 109 -0.24 -0.10 8.01
CA THR A 109 0.49 -0.92 7.04
C THR A 109 0.19 -0.52 5.59
N SER A 110 -1.08 -0.32 5.23
CA SER A 110 -1.45 0.07 3.87
C SER A 110 -0.92 1.46 3.47
N LYS A 111 -0.77 2.38 4.44
CA LYS A 111 -0.17 3.70 4.21
C LYS A 111 1.34 3.58 4.05
N LYS A 112 2.00 2.78 4.89
CA LYS A 112 3.43 2.47 4.76
C LYS A 112 3.74 1.91 3.38
N SER A 113 2.95 0.93 2.91
CA SER A 113 3.14 0.33 1.59
C SER A 113 2.95 1.33 0.46
N ALA A 114 1.95 2.23 0.56
CA ALA A 114 1.71 3.25 -0.46
C ALA A 114 2.86 4.27 -0.53
N VAL A 115 3.32 4.77 0.62
CA VAL A 115 4.45 5.72 0.71
C VAL A 115 5.76 5.09 0.24
N ALA A 116 6.07 3.87 0.68
CA ALA A 116 7.27 3.17 0.24
C ALA A 116 7.20 2.79 -1.25
N GLY A 117 6.03 2.38 -1.73
CA GLY A 117 5.79 2.07 -3.14
C GLY A 117 5.98 3.29 -4.04
N TYR A 118 5.51 4.47 -3.63
CA TYR A 118 5.77 5.72 -4.35
C TYR A 118 7.27 5.99 -4.43
N TYR A 119 7.95 5.94 -3.29
CA TYR A 119 9.39 6.16 -3.23
C TYR A 119 10.17 5.26 -4.20
N LEU A 120 9.88 3.96 -4.21
CA LEU A 120 10.54 3.00 -5.09
C LEU A 120 10.31 3.25 -6.58
N ASN A 121 9.19 3.89 -6.94
CA ASN A 121 8.86 4.20 -8.34
C ASN A 121 9.34 5.57 -8.80
N HIS A 122 9.50 6.52 -7.87
CA HIS A 122 9.78 7.94 -8.18
C HIS A 122 11.17 8.42 -7.72
N GLY A 123 11.84 7.68 -6.84
CA GLY A 123 13.15 8.05 -6.27
C GLY A 123 13.09 9.14 -5.20
N GLU A 124 11.89 9.62 -4.86
CA GLU A 124 11.63 10.64 -3.84
C GLU A 124 10.35 10.33 -3.07
N TRP A 125 10.24 10.87 -1.86
CA TRP A 125 9.08 10.68 -0.99
C TRP A 125 7.85 11.44 -1.52
N PRO A 126 6.64 10.89 -1.40
CA PRO A 126 5.44 11.56 -1.91
C PRO A 126 5.19 12.86 -1.16
N GLU A 127 4.94 13.94 -1.90
CA GLU A 127 4.71 15.26 -1.32
C GLU A 127 3.49 15.32 -0.41
N ASN A 128 2.43 14.58 -0.76
CA ASN A 128 1.14 14.64 -0.07
C ASN A 128 0.35 13.32 -0.18
N ASN A 129 -0.84 13.27 0.43
CA ASN A 129 -1.75 12.12 0.39
C ASN A 129 -2.09 11.67 -1.04
N THR A 130 -2.37 12.62 -1.93
CA THR A 130 -2.75 12.35 -3.33
C THR A 130 -1.61 11.68 -4.07
N SER A 131 -0.39 12.23 -3.99
CA SER A 131 0.80 11.64 -4.62
C SER A 131 1.08 10.24 -4.06
N ALA A 132 0.91 10.05 -2.75
CA ALA A 132 1.04 8.73 -2.13
C ALA A 132 -0.06 7.74 -2.53
N GLY A 133 -1.11 8.15 -3.24
CA GLY A 133 -2.23 7.29 -3.61
C GLY A 133 -3.11 6.89 -2.42
N VAL A 134 -3.18 7.73 -1.38
CA VAL A 134 -4.06 7.54 -0.22
C VAL A 134 -5.15 8.62 -0.17
N ALA A 135 -6.23 8.35 0.56
CA ALA A 135 -7.33 9.31 0.70
C ALA A 135 -6.86 10.66 1.27
N SER A 136 -7.61 11.74 0.98
CA SER A 136 -7.31 13.06 1.55
C SER A 136 -7.31 13.02 3.08
N SER A 137 -6.50 13.88 3.70
CA SER A 137 -6.17 13.76 5.12
C SER A 137 -7.40 13.81 6.04
N ASP A 138 -8.36 14.66 5.72
CA ASP A 138 -9.63 14.85 6.43
C ASP A 138 -10.61 13.67 6.27
N LYS A 139 -10.35 12.74 5.36
CA LYS A 139 -11.16 11.52 5.15
C LYS A 139 -10.55 10.30 5.83
N ILE A 140 -9.31 10.40 6.30
CA ILE A 140 -8.66 9.33 7.06
C ILE A 140 -8.96 9.51 8.55
N LYS A 141 -10.09 8.96 8.99
CA LYS A 141 -10.62 9.11 10.35
C LYS A 141 -10.79 7.77 11.04
N GLY A 142 -10.77 7.79 12.37
CA GLY A 142 -11.10 6.65 13.22
C GLY A 142 -11.54 7.10 14.61
N LYS A 143 -11.91 6.14 15.46
CA LYS A 143 -12.38 6.42 16.83
C LYS A 143 -11.44 7.33 17.64
N TYR A 144 -10.13 7.15 17.46
CA TYR A 144 -9.09 7.90 18.15
C TYR A 144 -8.36 8.92 17.26
N VAL A 145 -8.56 8.88 15.94
CA VAL A 145 -7.77 9.63 14.95
C VAL A 145 -8.68 10.59 14.19
N GLN A 146 -8.36 11.88 14.28
CA GLN A 146 -9.09 12.95 13.61
C GLN A 146 -8.73 13.09 12.13
N LYS A 147 -7.45 12.91 11.80
CA LYS A 147 -6.94 12.93 10.42
C LYS A 147 -5.58 12.24 10.34
N VAL A 148 -5.22 11.81 9.13
CA VAL A 148 -3.87 11.35 8.81
C VAL A 148 -3.36 12.07 7.58
N GLU A 149 -2.25 12.77 7.75
CA GLU A 149 -1.64 13.61 6.73
C GLU A 149 -0.32 13.01 6.29
N VAL A 150 -0.10 12.94 4.98
CA VAL A 150 1.20 12.61 4.39
C VAL A 150 1.81 13.92 3.94
N ALA A 151 3.04 14.19 4.35
CA ALA A 151 3.81 15.34 3.92
C ALA A 151 5.26 14.91 3.67
N LYS A 152 5.70 14.96 2.40
CA LYS A 152 7.06 14.53 1.98
C LYS A 152 7.42 13.13 2.55
N GLY A 153 6.47 12.20 2.49
CA GLY A 153 6.59 10.83 2.99
C GLY A 153 6.50 10.64 4.51
N VAL A 154 6.43 11.70 5.31
CA VAL A 154 6.08 11.58 6.73
C VAL A 154 4.57 11.44 6.86
N VAL A 155 4.13 10.40 7.54
CA VAL A 155 2.72 10.12 7.83
C VAL A 155 2.41 10.55 9.26
N THR A 156 1.64 11.62 9.44
CA THR A 156 1.30 12.17 10.76
C THR A 156 -0.16 11.94 11.08
N ALA A 157 -0.43 11.25 12.18
CA ALA A 157 -1.77 11.05 12.71
C ALA A 157 -2.05 12.08 13.80
N GLN A 158 -3.15 12.81 13.68
CA GLN A 158 -3.66 13.69 14.71
C GLN A 158 -4.78 12.98 15.48
N MET A 159 -4.67 12.95 16.81
CA MET A 159 -5.67 12.33 17.67
C MET A 159 -6.92 13.20 17.79
N ALA A 160 -8.07 12.57 18.01
CA ALA A 160 -9.32 13.27 18.22
C ALA A 160 -9.25 14.19 19.46
N SER A 161 -9.97 15.31 19.42
CA SER A 161 -10.06 16.26 20.53
C SER A 161 -11.06 15.83 21.61
N THR A 162 -11.96 14.89 21.30
CA THR A 162 -12.99 14.38 22.19
C THR A 162 -13.11 12.86 22.06
N GLY A 163 -13.74 12.20 23.04
CA GLY A 163 -13.91 10.74 23.02
C GLY A 163 -12.62 9.94 23.24
N VAL A 164 -11.52 10.61 23.58
CA VAL A 164 -10.21 10.03 23.88
C VAL A 164 -9.67 10.55 25.21
N ASN A 165 -8.68 9.87 25.78
CA ASN A 165 -8.04 10.27 27.04
C ASN A 165 -7.46 11.69 26.91
N LYS A 166 -7.66 12.53 27.94
CA LYS A 166 -7.17 13.92 28.02
C LYS A 166 -5.68 14.04 27.68
N GLU A 167 -4.89 13.05 28.06
CA GLU A 167 -3.44 13.01 27.80
C GLU A 167 -3.04 12.90 26.32
N ILE A 168 -3.98 12.56 25.42
CA ILE A 168 -3.70 12.41 23.99
C ILE A 168 -4.59 13.30 23.10
N GLN A 169 -5.50 14.09 23.67
CA GLN A 169 -6.43 14.92 22.89
C GLN A 169 -5.70 15.90 21.98
N GLY A 170 -6.00 15.87 20.69
CA GLY A 170 -5.37 16.74 19.68
C GLY A 170 -3.87 16.52 19.46
N LYS A 171 -3.24 15.60 20.20
CA LYS A 171 -1.82 15.28 20.09
C LYS A 171 -1.52 14.49 18.82
N LYS A 172 -0.25 14.40 18.47
CA LYS A 172 0.24 13.82 17.22
C LYS A 172 1.27 12.74 17.45
N LEU A 173 1.31 11.79 16.52
CA LEU A 173 2.43 10.89 16.30
C LEU A 173 2.73 10.82 14.80
N SER A 174 3.97 10.48 14.46
CA SER A 174 4.39 10.31 13.07
C SER A 174 4.94 8.92 12.81
N LEU A 175 4.78 8.47 11.57
CA LEU A 175 5.49 7.37 10.96
C LEU A 175 6.30 7.92 9.80
N TRP A 176 7.57 7.57 9.73
CA TRP A 176 8.44 7.96 8.63
C TRP A 176 9.38 6.80 8.32
N ALA A 177 10.07 6.90 7.20
CA ALA A 177 11.06 5.91 6.84
C ALA A 177 12.31 6.55 6.28
N LYS A 178 13.45 5.88 6.46
CA LYS A 178 14.73 6.20 5.83
C LYS A 178 15.15 5.03 4.94
N ARG A 179 15.93 5.29 3.89
CA ARG A 179 16.62 4.22 3.17
C ARG A 179 17.71 3.60 4.03
N GLN A 180 17.78 2.27 4.03
CA GLN A 180 18.87 1.52 4.64
C GLN A 180 19.08 0.23 3.83
N ASP A 181 20.31 -0.02 3.35
CA ASP A 181 20.73 -1.29 2.76
C ASP A 181 19.83 -1.79 1.60
N GLY A 182 19.45 -0.89 0.69
CA GLY A 182 18.57 -1.22 -0.43
C GLY A 182 17.10 -1.47 -0.04
N SER A 183 16.75 -1.23 1.22
CA SER A 183 15.40 -1.34 1.76
C SER A 183 14.95 -0.03 2.41
N VAL A 184 13.71 -0.01 2.87
CA VAL A 184 13.09 1.11 3.57
C VAL A 184 12.87 0.71 5.03
N LYS A 185 13.52 1.40 5.96
CA LYS A 185 13.35 1.18 7.40
C LYS A 185 12.35 2.18 7.97
N TRP A 186 11.30 1.66 8.61
CA TRP A 186 10.24 2.47 9.22
C TRP A 186 10.53 2.78 10.68
N PHE A 187 10.13 3.99 11.07
CA PHE A 187 10.17 4.51 12.41
C PHE A 187 8.77 5.01 12.78
N CYS A 188 8.48 5.04 14.08
CA CYS A 188 7.24 5.58 14.60
C CYS A 188 7.50 6.23 15.96
N GLY A 189 6.87 7.37 16.24
CA GLY A 189 7.02 8.02 17.53
C GLY A 189 6.51 9.45 17.53
N GLN A 190 7.27 10.32 18.20
CA GLN A 190 7.01 11.76 18.23
C GLN A 190 6.84 12.35 16.82
N PRO A 191 6.16 13.49 16.69
CA PRO A 191 5.98 14.09 15.38
C PRO A 191 7.32 14.53 14.81
N VAL A 192 7.46 14.36 13.50
CA VAL A 192 8.63 14.79 12.76
C VAL A 192 8.20 15.48 11.47
N THR A 193 9.11 16.24 10.90
CA THR A 193 8.94 16.86 9.58
C THR A 193 10.14 16.56 8.71
N ARG A 194 9.92 16.56 7.40
CA ARG A 194 10.98 16.40 6.40
C ARG A 194 11.10 17.67 5.57
N ASN A 195 12.30 18.23 5.49
CA ASN A 195 12.53 19.47 4.77
C ASN A 195 12.45 19.29 3.25
N ASP A 196 12.99 18.19 2.74
CA ASP A 196 13.09 17.90 1.30
C ASP A 196 12.58 16.49 1.00
N ALA A 197 11.75 16.32 -0.04
CA ALA A 197 11.19 15.02 -0.44
C ALA A 197 12.26 14.00 -0.88
N LYS A 198 13.46 14.43 -1.24
CA LYS A 198 14.60 13.57 -1.61
C LYS A 198 15.47 13.18 -0.42
N ALA A 199 15.36 13.88 0.70
CA ALA A 199 16.13 13.60 1.90
C ALA A 199 15.56 12.39 2.67
N ASP A 200 16.44 11.61 3.29
CA ASP A 200 16.02 10.56 4.22
C ASP A 200 15.80 11.12 5.64
N ASP A 201 16.58 12.12 6.03
CA ASP A 201 16.53 12.73 7.36
C ASP A 201 15.22 13.46 7.65
N VAL A 202 14.90 13.50 8.94
CA VAL A 202 13.72 14.14 9.48
C VAL A 202 14.12 14.94 10.71
N LYS A 203 13.39 16.00 10.99
CA LYS A 203 13.57 16.84 12.18
C LYS A 203 12.40 16.62 13.13
N ALA A 204 12.69 16.52 14.43
CA ALA A 204 11.65 16.51 15.45
C ALA A 204 10.76 17.76 15.36
N ASP A 205 9.45 17.53 15.40
CA ASP A 205 8.41 18.56 15.52
C ASP A 205 7.68 18.29 16.83
N ALA A 206 8.26 18.72 17.95
CA ALA A 206 7.75 18.40 19.28
C ALA A 206 6.36 19.01 19.57
N ALA A 207 5.80 19.81 18.66
CA ALA A 207 4.50 20.44 18.83
C ALA A 207 3.38 19.40 18.99
N ASN A 208 2.73 19.41 20.15
CA ASN A 208 1.64 18.49 20.51
C ASN A 208 2.04 17.00 20.43
N ALA A 209 3.29 16.66 20.75
CA ALA A 209 3.73 15.27 20.78
C ALA A 209 3.02 14.45 21.87
N ILE A 210 2.61 13.23 21.54
CA ILE A 210 2.14 12.25 22.52
C ILE A 210 3.32 11.80 23.38
N GLU A 211 3.16 11.81 24.70
CA GLU A 211 4.18 11.28 25.61
C GLU A 211 4.40 9.78 25.37
N THR A 212 5.64 9.31 25.47
CA THR A 212 6.03 7.93 25.12
C THR A 212 5.17 6.86 25.82
N LYS A 213 4.78 7.06 27.08
CA LYS A 213 3.91 6.14 27.82
C LYS A 213 2.49 5.99 27.24
N HIS A 214 2.07 6.91 26.37
CA HIS A 214 0.77 6.93 25.72
C HIS A 214 0.84 6.57 24.23
N LEU A 215 2.04 6.41 23.67
CA LEU A 215 2.20 5.91 22.31
C LEU A 215 1.75 4.44 22.21
N PRO A 216 1.25 4.01 21.02
CA PRO A 216 1.13 2.59 20.72
C PRO A 216 2.46 1.88 20.98
N SER A 217 2.43 0.65 21.50
CA SER A 217 3.65 -0.09 21.86
C SER A 217 4.68 -0.12 20.73
N THR A 218 4.23 -0.31 19.49
CA THR A 218 5.07 -0.32 18.28
C THR A 218 5.72 1.03 17.91
N CYS A 219 5.45 2.08 18.68
CA CYS A 219 5.95 3.44 18.47
C CYS A 219 6.70 3.96 19.71
N ARG A 220 6.93 3.12 20.71
CA ARG A 220 7.67 3.49 21.93
C ARG A 220 9.18 3.27 21.81
N ASP A 221 9.61 2.45 20.85
CA ASP A 221 11.02 2.15 20.63
C ASP A 221 11.77 3.43 20.23
N GLU A 222 13.01 3.60 20.71
CA GLU A 222 13.76 4.85 20.61
C GLU A 222 13.75 5.43 19.20
N SER A 223 13.10 6.60 19.08
CA SER A 223 13.13 7.41 17.87
C SER A 223 14.54 7.99 17.72
N SER A 224 15.44 7.32 17.00
CA SER A 224 16.65 7.99 16.51
C SER A 224 16.28 8.94 15.35
N ALA A 225 15.56 10.00 15.70
CA ALA A 225 15.45 11.20 14.89
C ALA A 225 16.77 11.96 15.01
N THR A 226 17.82 11.40 14.42
CA THR A 226 19.07 12.09 14.16
C THR A 226 19.00 12.72 12.77
#